data_AF-W9JMH0-F1
#
_entry.id   AF-W9JMH0-F1
#
_cell.length_a   1.000
_cell.length_b   1.000
_cell.length_c   1.000
_cell.angle_alpha   90.00
_cell.angle_beta   90.00
_cell.angle_gamma   90.00
#
_symmetry.space_group_name_H-M   'P 1'
#
loop_
_entity.id
_entity.type
_entity.pdbx_description
1 polymer ?
#
loop_
_entity_poly.entity_id
_entity_poly.type
_entity_poly.pdbx_seq_one_letter_code
_entity_poly.pdbx_strand_id
1 'polypeptide(L)'
;MLSIRDNEGHWNAPVCPTKDIFCIKSSSWETPDGNDKPWQVAIPNLSLTAPSNIPIKNIAFEFDPTWDTDLPGTYYDLMSENSARGFLSRFCYNAFLNNSREYIIWLFEKTGQWSWSRWGSEDYMGTSFHDCDTEYVEMHPPFDCDHCHHWHKFDGIFDNLFIFIHNVGFLSKVLNRNHPDWKPEHDDWRNDCFSRIEFYINDNIQYLARRDKQVEQCPGREYNAHQPPTGASEDEDLEIVSEQL
;
A
#
# COMPACT_ATOMS: atom_id res chain seq x y z
N MET A 1 -10.48 29.18 -8.50
CA MET A 1 -9.24 28.58 -7.99
C MET A 1 -9.63 27.75 -6.77
N LEU A 2 -9.32 26.45 -6.78
CA LEU A 2 -9.52 25.60 -5.60
C LEU A 2 -8.32 25.78 -4.68
N SER A 3 -8.55 25.78 -3.37
CA SER A 3 -7.49 25.96 -2.37
C SER A 3 -7.83 25.18 -1.11
N ILE A 4 -6.81 24.60 -0.46
CA ILE A 4 -6.95 24.05 0.89
C ILE A 4 -6.83 25.18 1.91
N ARG A 5 -7.63 25.09 2.97
CA ARG A 5 -7.54 25.93 4.15
C ARG A 5 -7.50 25.05 5.38
N ASP A 6 -6.64 25.39 6.34
CA ASP A 6 -6.69 24.80 7.67
C ASP A 6 -7.92 25.33 8.45
N ASN A 7 -8.23 24.69 9.56
CA ASN A 7 -9.38 25.05 10.40
C ASN A 7 -9.28 26.47 10.98
N GLU A 8 -8.05 26.98 11.11
CA GLU A 8 -7.75 28.30 11.68
C GLU A 8 -7.64 29.40 10.61
N GLY A 9 -7.61 29.04 9.32
CA GLY A 9 -7.51 29.96 8.19
C GLY A 9 -6.13 30.56 7.96
N HIS A 10 -5.09 30.05 8.61
CA HIS A 10 -3.69 30.46 8.44
C HIS A 10 -3.11 29.96 7.12
N TRP A 11 -3.57 28.82 6.62
CA TRP A 11 -3.12 28.23 5.37
C TRP A 11 -4.13 28.50 4.24
N ASN A 12 -3.62 28.94 3.09
CA ASN A 12 -4.41 29.09 1.87
C ASN A 12 -3.53 28.75 0.66
N ALA A 13 -3.39 27.45 0.39
CA ALA A 13 -2.56 26.96 -0.72
C ALA A 13 -3.43 26.58 -1.93
N PRO A 14 -3.10 27.02 -3.15
CA PRO A 14 -3.79 26.57 -4.35
C PRO A 14 -3.64 25.07 -4.53
N VAL A 15 -4.71 24.39 -4.96
CA VAL A 15 -4.68 22.96 -5.30
C VAL A 15 -5.04 22.71 -6.76
N CYS A 16 -4.43 21.68 -7.33
CA CYS A 16 -4.55 21.19 -8.68
C CYS A 16 -5.14 19.75 -8.64
N PRO A 17 -6.44 19.56 -8.97
CA PRO A 17 -7.12 18.25 -8.91
C PRO A 17 -6.47 17.11 -9.69
N THR A 18 -5.64 17.44 -10.68
CA THR A 18 -4.94 16.46 -11.52
C THR A 18 -3.54 16.12 -11.04
N LYS A 19 -3.03 16.80 -10.01
CA LYS A 19 -1.66 16.62 -9.47
C LYS A 19 -1.65 16.35 -7.97
N ASP A 20 -2.47 17.07 -7.21
CA ASP A 20 -2.53 16.91 -5.76
C ASP A 20 -3.39 15.71 -5.37
N ILE A 21 -3.15 15.21 -4.15
CA ILE A 21 -3.83 14.05 -3.58
C ILE A 21 -5.01 14.52 -2.73
N PHE A 22 -6.17 13.92 -2.97
CA PHE A 22 -7.40 14.23 -2.23
C PHE A 22 -7.81 13.05 -1.37
N CYS A 23 -7.73 13.20 -0.05
CA CYS A 23 -8.26 12.20 0.88
C CYS A 23 -9.78 12.25 0.87
N ILE A 24 -10.42 11.14 0.52
CA ILE A 24 -11.89 11.03 0.56
C ILE A 24 -12.31 10.53 1.92
N LYS A 25 -13.26 11.24 2.52
CA LYS A 25 -13.98 10.82 3.72
C LYS A 25 -15.46 10.97 3.45
N SER A 26 -16.22 9.97 3.83
CA SER A 26 -17.68 10.02 3.71
C SER A 26 -18.34 9.42 4.93
N SER A 27 -19.51 9.97 5.28
CA SER A 27 -20.42 9.39 6.26
C SER A 27 -21.23 8.22 5.70
N SER A 28 -21.38 8.15 4.37
CA SER A 28 -21.98 7.03 3.64
C SER A 28 -21.22 6.80 2.34
N TRP A 29 -20.92 5.54 2.03
CA TRP A 29 -20.18 5.15 0.83
C TRP A 29 -21.11 4.65 -0.28
N GLU A 30 -22.38 5.06 -0.21
CA GLU A 30 -23.37 4.82 -1.25
C GLU A 30 -22.95 5.40 -2.59
N THR A 31 -23.20 4.64 -3.64
CA THR A 31 -22.81 4.96 -5.00
C THR A 31 -23.91 4.50 -5.95
N PRO A 32 -24.15 5.21 -7.06
CA PRO A 32 -25.11 4.75 -8.05
C PRO A 32 -24.67 3.38 -8.61
N ASP A 33 -25.59 2.41 -8.66
CA ASP A 33 -25.32 0.99 -8.97
C ASP A 33 -24.88 0.69 -10.42
N GLY A 34 -24.47 1.70 -11.19
CA GLY A 34 -24.06 1.54 -12.59
C GLY A 34 -22.55 1.37 -12.75
N ASN A 35 -22.11 0.14 -13.05
CA ASN A 35 -20.71 -0.17 -13.42
C ASN A 35 -20.43 0.02 -14.93
N ASP A 36 -21.45 0.44 -15.68
CA ASP A 36 -21.49 0.58 -17.14
C ASP A 36 -20.82 1.87 -17.66
N LYS A 37 -20.33 2.73 -16.76
CA LYS A 37 -19.52 3.91 -17.10
C LYS A 37 -18.24 3.97 -16.28
N PRO A 38 -17.16 4.60 -16.77
CA PRO A 38 -16.01 4.93 -15.96
C PRO A 38 -16.45 5.72 -14.73
N TRP A 39 -16.12 5.21 -13.56
CA TRP A 39 -16.31 5.90 -12.30
C TRP A 39 -15.21 6.94 -12.18
N GLN A 40 -15.63 8.15 -11.84
CA GLN A 40 -14.73 9.26 -11.66
C GLN A 40 -15.14 10.02 -10.41
N VAL A 41 -14.18 10.25 -9.53
CA VAL A 41 -14.34 11.25 -8.48
C VAL A 41 -14.02 12.60 -9.09
N ALA A 42 -14.95 13.54 -8.97
CA ALA A 42 -14.80 14.86 -9.54
C ALA A 42 -15.31 15.92 -8.58
N ILE A 43 -14.67 17.08 -8.60
CA ILE A 43 -15.15 18.27 -7.91
C ILE A 43 -16.25 18.89 -8.78
N PRO A 44 -17.46 19.08 -8.24
CA PRO A 44 -18.54 19.68 -9.00
C PRO A 44 -18.13 21.08 -9.45
N ASN A 45 -18.32 21.37 -10.73
CA ASN A 45 -18.05 22.70 -11.23
C ASN A 45 -19.21 23.62 -10.84
N LEU A 46 -18.94 24.55 -9.94
CA LEU A 46 -19.96 25.49 -9.45
C LEU A 46 -20.23 26.65 -10.43
N SER A 47 -19.52 26.70 -11.56
CA SER A 47 -19.76 27.70 -12.60
C SER A 47 -20.91 27.25 -13.52
N LEU A 48 -21.91 28.12 -13.67
CA LEU A 48 -23.06 27.92 -14.57
C LEU A 48 -22.69 27.79 -16.05
N THR A 49 -21.47 28.19 -16.44
CA THR A 49 -21.03 28.25 -17.84
C THR A 49 -19.91 27.27 -18.18
N ALA A 50 -19.39 26.54 -17.20
CA ALA A 50 -18.30 25.59 -17.44
C ALA A 50 -18.86 24.19 -17.74
N PRO A 51 -18.36 23.51 -18.79
CA PRO A 51 -19.06 22.36 -19.37
C PRO A 51 -18.92 21.04 -18.60
N SER A 52 -18.04 20.95 -17.58
CA SER A 52 -17.82 19.67 -16.88
C SER A 52 -17.27 19.84 -15.47
N ASN A 53 -17.54 18.83 -14.63
CA ASN A 53 -16.89 18.63 -13.33
C ASN A 53 -15.37 18.48 -13.52
N ILE A 54 -14.61 18.84 -12.50
CA ILE A 54 -13.15 18.77 -12.54
C ILE A 54 -12.72 17.41 -12.00
N PRO A 55 -12.13 16.53 -12.82
CA PRO A 55 -11.75 15.20 -12.39
C PRO A 55 -10.60 15.24 -11.38
N ILE A 56 -10.68 14.38 -10.37
CA ILE A 56 -9.58 14.13 -9.42
C ILE A 56 -8.81 12.91 -9.92
N LYS A 57 -7.48 13.05 -10.07
CA LYS A 57 -6.63 11.95 -10.54
C LYS A 57 -5.95 11.17 -9.42
N ASN A 58 -5.69 11.81 -8.28
CA ASN A 58 -5.03 11.17 -7.14
C ASN A 58 -5.98 11.17 -5.95
N ILE A 59 -6.44 9.99 -5.56
CA ILE A 59 -7.42 9.81 -4.49
C ILE A 59 -6.75 9.03 -3.38
N ALA A 60 -6.86 9.52 -2.14
CA ALA A 60 -6.36 8.83 -0.97
C ALA A 60 -7.49 8.27 -0.10
N PHE A 61 -7.24 7.08 0.46
CA PHE A 61 -8.04 6.48 1.53
C PHE A 61 -7.16 6.26 2.75
N GLU A 62 -7.67 6.70 3.90
CA GLU A 62 -7.10 6.36 5.20
C GLU A 62 -7.40 4.88 5.47
N PHE A 63 -6.34 4.08 5.57
CA PHE A 63 -6.47 2.64 5.81
C PHE A 63 -6.94 2.41 7.25
N ASP A 64 -7.90 1.50 7.42
CA ASP A 64 -8.28 1.00 8.74
C ASP A 64 -7.69 -0.41 8.90
N PRO A 65 -6.86 -0.66 9.94
CA PRO A 65 -6.28 -1.97 10.22
C PRO A 65 -7.29 -3.12 10.30
N THR A 66 -8.57 -2.84 10.55
CA THR A 66 -9.62 -3.88 10.58
C THR A 66 -10.20 -4.21 9.21
N TRP A 67 -9.73 -3.61 8.11
CA TRP A 67 -10.27 -3.87 6.76
C TRP A 67 -10.13 -5.32 6.30
N ASP A 68 -9.21 -6.09 6.87
CA ASP A 68 -9.12 -7.52 6.59
C ASP A 68 -10.01 -8.39 7.51
N THR A 69 -10.56 -7.80 8.57
CA THR A 69 -11.48 -8.50 9.46
C THR A 69 -12.83 -8.69 8.78
N ASP A 70 -13.38 -9.91 8.86
CA ASP A 70 -14.65 -10.29 8.21
C ASP A 70 -14.67 -9.92 6.71
N LEU A 71 -13.56 -10.19 6.01
CA LEU A 71 -13.48 -9.98 4.58
C LEU A 71 -14.48 -10.89 3.83
N PRO A 72 -15.28 -10.37 2.89
CA PRO A 72 -16.23 -11.19 2.15
C PRO A 72 -15.56 -12.29 1.31
N GLY A 73 -16.28 -13.38 1.08
CA GLY A 73 -15.77 -14.53 0.32
C GLY A 73 -15.63 -14.27 -1.18
N THR A 74 -16.22 -13.20 -1.72
CA THR A 74 -16.11 -12.84 -3.13
C THR A 74 -15.82 -11.35 -3.30
N TYR A 75 -15.16 -11.00 -4.41
CA TYR A 75 -14.90 -9.59 -4.74
C TYR A 75 -16.20 -8.81 -5.01
N TYR A 76 -17.24 -9.46 -5.55
CA TYR A 76 -18.53 -8.83 -5.76
C TYR A 76 -19.20 -8.43 -4.45
N ASP A 77 -19.14 -9.29 -3.43
CA ASP A 77 -19.68 -8.98 -2.10
C ASP A 77 -18.90 -7.83 -1.45
N LEU A 78 -17.56 -7.82 -1.58
CA LEU A 78 -16.73 -6.71 -1.13
C LEU A 78 -17.11 -5.40 -1.82
N MET A 79 -17.34 -5.42 -3.14
CA MET A 79 -17.85 -4.26 -3.89
C MET A 79 -19.27 -3.87 -3.51
N SER A 80 -20.07 -4.72 -2.89
CA SER A 80 -21.42 -4.38 -2.45
C SER A 80 -21.45 -3.74 -1.06
N GLU A 81 -20.32 -3.70 -0.35
CA GLU A 81 -20.28 -3.09 0.98
C GLU A 81 -20.49 -1.57 0.93
N ASN A 82 -21.32 -1.06 1.84
CA ASN A 82 -21.41 0.36 2.13
C ASN A 82 -20.29 0.80 3.09
N SER A 83 -19.04 0.63 2.66
CA SER A 83 -17.84 0.88 3.45
C SER A 83 -16.75 1.54 2.59
N ALA A 84 -15.72 2.10 3.24
CA ALA A 84 -14.55 2.66 2.54
C ALA A 84 -13.83 1.58 1.71
N ARG A 85 -13.63 0.37 2.26
CA ARG A 85 -13.03 -0.75 1.53
C ARG A 85 -13.90 -1.21 0.35
N GLY A 86 -15.22 -1.21 0.49
CA GLY A 86 -16.13 -1.51 -0.62
C GLY A 86 -16.07 -0.47 -1.73
N PHE A 87 -16.03 0.82 -1.37
CA PHE A 87 -15.85 1.90 -2.34
C PHE A 87 -14.51 1.80 -3.07
N LEU A 88 -13.42 1.56 -2.33
CA LEU A 88 -12.09 1.30 -2.89
C LEU A 88 -12.14 0.15 -3.90
N SER A 89 -12.76 -0.98 -3.55
CA SER A 89 -12.86 -2.14 -4.43
C SER A 89 -13.65 -1.86 -5.71
N ARG A 90 -14.74 -1.07 -5.63
CA ARG A 90 -15.48 -0.59 -6.81
C ARG A 90 -14.61 0.31 -7.69
N PHE A 91 -13.84 1.20 -7.08
CA PHE A 91 -12.93 2.09 -7.80
C PHE A 91 -11.80 1.32 -8.51
N CYS A 92 -11.18 0.36 -7.83
CA CYS A 92 -10.18 -0.54 -8.42
C CYS A 92 -10.75 -1.35 -9.58
N TYR A 93 -11.95 -1.92 -9.41
CA TYR A 93 -12.63 -2.67 -10.46
C TYR A 93 -12.93 -1.81 -11.69
N ASN A 94 -13.34 -0.57 -11.48
CA ASN A 94 -13.57 0.35 -12.59
C ASN A 94 -12.29 0.70 -13.34
N ALA A 95 -11.20 0.99 -12.63
CA ALA A 95 -9.91 1.27 -13.24
C ALA A 95 -9.39 0.07 -14.05
N PHE A 96 -9.57 -1.13 -13.49
CA PHE A 96 -9.30 -2.41 -14.14
C PHE A 96 -10.09 -2.59 -15.44
N LEU A 97 -11.41 -2.39 -15.43
CA LEU A 97 -12.22 -2.54 -16.64
C LEU A 97 -11.89 -1.53 -17.75
N ASN A 98 -11.35 -0.37 -17.39
CA ASN A 98 -11.09 0.72 -18.34
C ASN A 98 -9.61 0.81 -18.77
N ASN A 99 -8.75 -0.12 -18.34
CA ASN A 99 -7.28 -0.01 -18.51
C ASN A 99 -6.74 1.36 -18.07
N SER A 100 -7.41 1.99 -17.10
CA SER A 100 -7.11 3.37 -16.77
C SER A 100 -5.96 3.42 -15.78
N ARG A 101 -4.80 3.85 -16.26
CA ARG A 101 -3.67 4.28 -15.41
C ARG A 101 -3.73 5.76 -15.06
N GLU A 102 -4.84 6.42 -15.41
CA GLU A 102 -4.99 7.86 -15.20
C GLU A 102 -5.31 8.21 -13.74
N TYR A 103 -5.82 7.24 -12.98
CA TYR A 103 -6.17 7.40 -11.57
C TYR A 103 -5.19 6.63 -10.70
N ILE A 104 -4.57 7.33 -9.76
CA ILE A 104 -3.72 6.74 -8.74
C ILE A 104 -4.52 6.69 -7.44
N ILE A 105 -4.57 5.51 -6.85
CA ILE A 105 -5.23 5.25 -5.58
C ILE A 105 -4.15 5.18 -4.52
N TRP A 106 -4.17 6.11 -3.59
CA TRP A 106 -3.24 6.15 -2.48
C TRP A 106 -3.89 5.52 -1.25
N LEU A 107 -3.24 4.53 -0.66
CA LEU A 107 -3.56 4.05 0.67
C LEU A 107 -2.53 4.59 1.64
N PHE A 108 -2.99 5.10 2.77
CA PHE A 108 -2.08 5.64 3.76
C PHE A 108 -2.49 5.25 5.17
N GLU A 109 -1.48 5.05 5.99
CA GLU A 109 -1.64 4.79 7.41
C GLU A 109 -0.81 5.79 8.21
N LYS A 110 -1.44 6.40 9.22
CA LYS A 110 -0.89 7.58 9.92
C LYS A 110 0.04 7.23 11.09
N THR A 111 -0.11 6.06 11.67
CA THR A 111 0.56 5.68 12.91
C THR A 111 1.72 4.72 12.67
N GLY A 112 1.66 3.97 11.57
CA GLY A 112 2.66 3.00 11.15
C GLY A 112 4.07 3.55 11.04
N GLN A 113 5.02 2.91 11.71
CA GLN A 113 6.44 3.06 11.48
C GLN A 113 6.84 2.40 10.18
N TRP A 114 7.73 3.05 9.46
CA TRP A 114 8.23 2.56 8.19
C TRP A 114 9.70 2.88 8.00
N SER A 115 10.37 2.15 7.12
CA SER A 115 11.66 2.61 6.60
C SER A 115 11.71 2.45 5.10
N TRP A 116 12.68 3.15 4.52
CA TRP A 116 12.92 3.13 3.10
C TRP A 116 13.82 1.95 2.73
N SER A 117 13.54 1.32 1.59
CA SER A 117 14.35 0.27 1.01
C SER A 117 15.50 0.86 0.19
N ARG A 118 16.72 0.33 0.31
CA ARG A 118 17.90 0.80 -0.43
C ARG A 118 17.85 0.56 -1.96
N TRP A 119 16.73 0.06 -2.49
CA TRP A 119 16.56 -0.23 -3.91
C TRP A 119 16.35 1.02 -4.79
N GLY A 120 16.20 2.21 -4.19
CA GLY A 120 16.40 3.48 -4.90
C GLY A 120 17.82 4.01 -4.74
N SER A 121 18.23 4.98 -5.56
CA SER A 121 19.46 5.74 -5.28
C SER A 121 19.33 6.42 -3.91
N GLU A 122 20.44 6.61 -3.18
CA GLU A 122 20.46 7.40 -1.92
C GLU A 122 19.75 8.77 -2.06
N ASP A 123 19.62 9.27 -3.30
CA ASP A 123 18.97 10.52 -3.67
C ASP A 123 17.44 10.42 -3.95
N TYR A 124 16.86 9.22 -4.08
CA TYR A 124 15.44 9.06 -4.41
C TYR A 124 14.60 8.86 -3.15
N MET A 125 14.25 9.95 -2.48
CA MET A 125 13.41 9.94 -1.26
C MET A 125 11.90 9.79 -1.54
N GLY A 126 11.51 9.37 -2.76
CA GLY A 126 10.11 9.35 -3.20
C GLY A 126 9.54 10.76 -3.41
N THR A 127 8.33 10.85 -3.97
CA THR A 127 7.63 12.15 -4.05
C THR A 127 7.10 12.54 -2.66
N SER A 128 7.41 13.76 -2.22
CA SER A 128 6.88 14.32 -0.97
C SER A 128 5.59 15.12 -1.23
N PHE A 129 4.58 14.90 -0.39
CA PHE A 129 3.30 15.59 -0.40
C PHE A 129 3.08 16.26 0.96
N HIS A 130 2.47 17.44 0.97
CA HIS A 130 2.26 18.21 2.20
C HIS A 130 0.77 18.43 2.44
N ASP A 131 0.31 18.06 3.63
CA ASP A 131 -0.99 18.43 4.17
C ASP A 131 -0.77 19.40 5.33
N CYS A 132 -0.82 20.69 5.02
CA CYS A 132 -0.43 21.77 5.94
C CYS A 132 0.98 21.51 6.51
N ASP A 133 1.09 21.30 7.82
CA ASP A 133 2.36 21.05 8.53
C ASP A 133 2.79 19.57 8.53
N THR A 134 2.01 18.67 7.94
CA THR A 134 2.31 17.24 7.90
C THR A 134 2.86 16.84 6.54
N GLU A 135 4.07 16.28 6.53
CA GLU A 135 4.70 15.71 5.33
C GLU A 135 4.39 14.21 5.20
N TYR A 136 3.95 13.83 4.01
CA TYR A 136 3.75 12.46 3.57
C TYR A 136 4.72 12.15 2.44
N VAL A 137 5.20 10.92 2.38
CA VAL A 137 6.09 10.46 1.33
C VAL A 137 5.57 9.16 0.75
N GLU A 138 5.78 9.01 -0.54
CA GLU A 138 5.54 7.75 -1.23
C GLU A 138 6.42 6.64 -0.63
N MET A 139 5.79 5.50 -0.36
CA MET A 139 6.39 4.35 0.30
C MET A 139 6.21 3.11 -0.59
N HIS A 140 7.22 2.24 -0.65
CA HIS A 140 7.15 0.97 -1.40
C HIS A 140 7.46 -0.22 -0.50
N PRO A 141 6.44 -0.85 0.10
CA PRO A 141 6.64 -1.97 1.01
C PRO A 141 5.89 -3.23 0.55
N PRO A 142 6.22 -4.40 1.09
CA PRO A 142 7.34 -4.67 1.99
C PRO A 142 8.68 -4.64 1.23
N PHE A 143 9.79 -4.39 1.93
CA PHE A 143 11.12 -4.47 1.34
C PHE A 143 12.00 -5.49 2.04
N ASP A 144 12.71 -6.27 1.22
CA ASP A 144 13.82 -7.09 1.69
C ASP A 144 15.01 -6.17 1.96
N CYS A 145 15.50 -6.17 3.20
CA CYS A 145 16.66 -5.37 3.54
C CYS A 145 17.92 -6.10 3.08
N ASP A 146 18.54 -5.59 2.00
CA ASP A 146 19.81 -6.12 1.48
C ASP A 146 20.93 -6.22 2.54
N HIS A 147 20.88 -5.36 3.56
CA HIS A 147 21.92 -5.31 4.58
C HIS A 147 21.85 -6.48 5.56
N CYS A 148 20.65 -6.97 5.88
CA CYS A 148 20.47 -8.05 6.85
C CYS A 148 19.70 -9.26 6.30
N HIS A 149 19.31 -9.24 5.02
CA HIS A 149 18.56 -10.28 4.30
C HIS A 149 17.29 -10.75 5.04
N HIS A 150 16.59 -9.80 5.66
CA HIS A 150 15.36 -10.04 6.39
C HIS A 150 14.28 -9.06 5.91
N TRP A 151 13.04 -9.55 5.94
CA TRP A 151 11.85 -8.73 5.79
C TRP A 151 11.64 -7.90 7.06
N HIS A 152 11.69 -6.58 6.94
CA HIS A 152 11.42 -5.69 8.06
C HIS A 152 9.94 -5.39 8.18
N LYS A 153 9.42 -5.69 9.37
CA LYS A 153 8.07 -5.38 9.84
C LYS A 153 8.23 -4.58 11.12
N PHE A 154 8.31 -3.27 11.02
CA PHE A 154 8.72 -2.44 12.17
C PHE A 154 7.71 -2.53 13.30
N ASP A 155 6.45 -2.22 13.03
CA ASP A 155 5.37 -2.29 14.02
C ASP A 155 4.19 -3.16 13.58
N GLY A 156 4.27 -3.79 12.40
CA GLY A 156 3.23 -4.65 11.85
C GLY A 156 1.95 -3.91 11.43
N ILE A 157 1.88 -2.58 11.57
CA ILE A 157 0.67 -1.82 11.20
C ILE A 157 0.44 -1.89 9.69
N PHE A 158 1.52 -1.73 8.91
CA PHE A 158 1.47 -1.92 7.46
C PHE A 158 1.27 -3.38 7.04
N ASP A 159 1.50 -4.37 7.90
CA ASP A 159 1.22 -5.78 7.55
C ASP A 159 -0.27 -5.99 7.28
N ASN A 160 -1.16 -5.40 8.10
CA ASN A 160 -2.60 -5.48 7.88
C ASN A 160 -3.00 -4.90 6.52
N LEU A 161 -2.33 -3.80 6.13
CA LEU A 161 -2.53 -3.18 4.82
C LEU A 161 -2.12 -4.11 3.69
N PHE A 162 -0.95 -4.76 3.78
CA PHE A 162 -0.50 -5.71 2.76
C PHE A 162 -1.33 -6.99 2.71
N ILE A 163 -1.75 -7.50 3.87
CA ILE A 163 -2.63 -8.67 3.93
C ILE A 163 -3.95 -8.33 3.24
N PHE A 164 -4.54 -7.17 3.55
CA PHE A 164 -5.75 -6.71 2.88
C PHE A 164 -5.57 -6.61 1.35
N ILE A 165 -4.52 -5.94 0.87
CA ILE A 165 -4.26 -5.82 -0.57
C ILE A 165 -3.99 -7.16 -1.24
N HIS A 166 -3.25 -8.04 -0.58
CA HIS A 166 -3.02 -9.41 -1.05
C HIS A 166 -4.34 -10.17 -1.20
N ASN A 167 -5.22 -10.09 -0.20
CA ASN A 167 -6.51 -10.74 -0.22
C ASN A 167 -7.45 -10.14 -1.28
N VAL A 168 -7.44 -8.82 -1.47
CA VAL A 168 -8.13 -8.14 -2.58
C VAL A 168 -7.67 -8.68 -3.93
N GLY A 169 -6.35 -8.78 -4.14
CA GLY A 169 -5.77 -9.33 -5.37
C GLY A 169 -6.09 -10.82 -5.56
N PHE A 170 -6.19 -11.60 -4.49
CA PHE A 170 -6.63 -12.99 -4.55
C PHE A 170 -8.10 -13.10 -4.96
N LEU A 171 -8.99 -12.35 -4.30
CA LEU A 171 -10.43 -12.31 -4.58
C LEU A 171 -10.71 -11.84 -6.01
N SER A 172 -9.89 -10.94 -6.57
CA SER A 172 -10.09 -10.38 -7.90
C SER A 172 -9.70 -11.30 -9.04
N LYS A 173 -8.98 -12.41 -8.81
CA LYS A 173 -8.53 -13.31 -9.89
C LYS A 173 -9.67 -13.83 -10.77
N VAL A 174 -10.85 -14.05 -10.17
CA VAL A 174 -12.04 -14.49 -10.91
C VAL A 174 -12.56 -13.43 -11.89
N LEU A 175 -12.22 -12.16 -11.67
CA LEU A 175 -12.62 -11.02 -12.49
C LEU A 175 -11.77 -10.85 -13.75
N ASN A 176 -10.67 -11.59 -13.90
CA ASN A 176 -9.82 -11.53 -15.11
C ASN A 176 -10.65 -11.73 -16.38
N ARG A 177 -11.66 -12.59 -16.35
CA ARG A 177 -12.58 -12.83 -17.48
C ARG A 177 -13.43 -11.63 -17.87
N ASN A 178 -13.62 -10.69 -16.95
CA ASN A 178 -14.38 -9.46 -17.19
C ASN A 178 -13.52 -8.39 -17.89
N HIS A 179 -12.20 -8.54 -17.88
CA HIS A 179 -11.30 -7.56 -18.46
C HIS A 179 -11.45 -7.51 -20.00
N PRO A 180 -11.56 -6.32 -20.62
CA PRO A 180 -11.78 -6.22 -22.08
C PRO A 180 -10.70 -6.90 -22.93
N ASP A 181 -9.46 -6.88 -22.45
CA ASP A 181 -8.32 -7.49 -23.14
C ASP A 181 -8.09 -8.97 -22.78
N TRP A 182 -8.95 -9.55 -21.94
CA TRP A 182 -8.83 -10.95 -21.57
C TRP A 182 -9.04 -11.84 -22.79
N LYS A 183 -8.14 -12.81 -22.94
CA LYS A 183 -8.24 -13.86 -23.95
C LYS A 183 -8.22 -15.21 -23.25
N PRO A 184 -8.98 -16.21 -23.75
CA PRO A 184 -8.84 -17.58 -23.27
C PRO A 184 -7.40 -18.04 -23.48
N GLU A 185 -6.87 -18.83 -22.54
CA GLU A 185 -5.54 -19.43 -22.68
C GLU A 185 -5.46 -20.23 -24.00
N HIS A 186 -4.47 -19.95 -24.85
CA HIS A 186 -4.15 -20.80 -25.98
C HIS A 186 -3.28 -21.98 -25.49
N ASP A 187 -3.61 -23.21 -25.87
CA ASP A 187 -2.91 -24.45 -25.48
C ASP A 187 -1.43 -24.53 -25.95
N ASP A 188 -0.92 -23.54 -26.70
CA ASP A 188 0.44 -23.56 -27.24
C ASP A 188 1.45 -22.90 -26.28
N TRP A 189 1.71 -23.59 -25.18
CA TRP A 189 2.71 -23.26 -24.15
C TRP A 189 4.11 -22.93 -24.68
N ARG A 190 4.43 -23.27 -25.95
CA ARG A 190 5.76 -23.02 -26.54
C ARG A 190 5.99 -21.57 -26.98
N ASN A 191 4.93 -20.78 -27.20
CA ASN A 191 5.04 -19.39 -27.66
C ASN A 191 4.57 -18.35 -26.63
N ASP A 192 3.85 -18.78 -25.57
CA ASP A 192 3.02 -17.88 -24.75
C ASP A 192 3.57 -17.61 -23.33
N CYS A 193 4.70 -18.21 -22.93
CA CYS A 193 5.27 -18.03 -21.58
C CYS A 193 5.69 -16.58 -21.25
N PHE A 194 5.83 -15.72 -22.26
CA PHE A 194 6.19 -14.30 -22.08
C PHE A 194 5.03 -13.32 -22.35
N SER A 195 3.84 -13.82 -22.69
CA SER A 195 2.67 -13.01 -23.10
C SER A 195 1.40 -13.27 -22.29
N ARG A 196 1.48 -14.04 -21.19
CA ARG A 196 0.39 -14.06 -20.19
C ARG A 196 0.20 -12.65 -19.65
N ILE A 197 -0.83 -11.95 -20.15
CA ILE A 197 -1.24 -10.66 -19.60
C ILE A 197 -1.99 -10.97 -18.31
N GLU A 198 -1.29 -10.84 -17.19
CA GLU A 198 -1.89 -10.86 -15.86
C GLU A 198 -2.47 -9.47 -15.60
N PHE A 199 -3.78 -9.40 -15.34
CA PHE A 199 -4.46 -8.17 -14.98
C PHE A 199 -4.55 -8.10 -13.45
N TYR A 200 -3.95 -7.08 -12.85
CA TYR A 200 -3.95 -6.90 -11.41
C TYR A 200 -4.85 -5.71 -11.06
N ILE A 201 -5.95 -5.99 -10.37
CA ILE A 201 -6.93 -4.95 -10.00
C ILE A 201 -6.33 -3.86 -9.10
N ASN A 202 -5.22 -4.19 -8.42
CA ASN A 202 -4.50 -3.36 -7.48
C ASN A 202 -3.28 -2.64 -8.10
N ASP A 203 -3.07 -2.70 -9.42
CA ASP A 203 -1.91 -2.06 -10.10
C ASP A 203 -1.84 -0.54 -9.88
N ASN A 204 -2.99 0.09 -9.68
CA ASN A 204 -3.08 1.55 -9.46
C ASN A 204 -2.97 1.95 -7.99
N ILE A 205 -2.73 0.99 -7.08
CA ILE A 205 -2.59 1.27 -5.65
C ILE A 205 -1.14 1.64 -5.33
N GLN A 206 -0.96 2.82 -4.77
CA GLN A 206 0.29 3.33 -4.22
C GLN A 206 0.14 3.59 -2.73
N TYR A 207 1.25 3.70 -2.02
CA TYR A 207 1.25 3.85 -0.55
C TYR A 207 1.87 5.18 -0.14
N LEU A 208 1.26 5.84 0.84
CA LEU A 208 1.82 7.00 1.53
C LEU A 208 2.05 6.67 2.99
N ALA A 209 3.15 7.19 3.53
CA ALA A 209 3.43 7.17 4.95
C ALA A 209 3.86 8.56 5.42
N ARG A 210 3.62 8.85 6.69
CA ARG A 210 4.06 10.10 7.31
C ARG A 210 5.57 10.13 7.45
N ARG A 211 6.21 11.23 7.04
CA ARG A 211 7.68 11.34 7.09
C ARG A 211 8.24 11.22 8.51
N ASP A 212 7.55 11.77 9.52
CA ASP A 212 7.97 11.70 10.92
C ASP A 212 7.85 10.30 11.55
N LYS A 213 7.24 9.35 10.85
CA LYS A 213 7.17 7.93 11.25
C LYS A 213 8.25 7.08 10.62
N GLN A 214 9.14 7.69 9.84
CA GLN A 214 10.30 7.00 9.31
C GLN A 214 11.27 6.64 10.44
N VAL A 215 11.63 5.37 10.54
CA VAL A 215 12.67 4.88 11.45
C VAL A 215 13.96 4.61 10.69
N GLU A 216 15.09 4.70 11.40
CA GLU A 216 16.41 4.40 10.82
C GLU A 216 16.48 2.93 10.33
N GLN A 217 17.31 2.71 9.30
CA GLN A 217 17.47 1.42 8.64
C GLN A 217 17.90 0.31 9.61
N CYS A 218 17.63 -0.96 9.24
CA CYS A 218 18.15 -2.16 9.91
C CYS A 218 19.62 -1.91 10.34
N PRO A 219 19.99 -2.05 11.63
CA PRO A 219 21.36 -1.82 12.10
C PRO A 219 22.39 -2.84 11.55
N GLY A 220 21.96 -3.72 10.64
CA GLY A 220 22.76 -4.80 10.06
C GLY A 220 22.72 -6.06 10.90
N ARG A 221 23.32 -7.13 10.37
CA ARG A 221 23.69 -8.26 11.21
C ARG A 221 24.66 -7.74 12.26
N GLU A 222 24.27 -7.79 13.54
CA GLU A 222 25.25 -7.87 14.60
C GLU A 222 26.09 -9.12 14.33
N TYR A 223 27.29 -8.94 13.77
CA TYR A 223 28.36 -9.90 13.93
C TYR A 223 28.72 -9.86 15.41
N ASN A 224 27.93 -10.55 16.24
CA ASN A 224 28.29 -10.79 17.62
C ASN A 224 29.61 -11.55 17.59
N ALA A 225 30.67 -10.81 17.91
CA ALA A 225 31.99 -11.32 18.18
C ALA A 225 31.87 -12.27 19.38
N HIS A 226 31.56 -13.53 19.11
CA HIS A 226 31.95 -14.62 19.98
C HIS A 226 33.47 -14.78 19.88
N GLN A 227 34.21 -13.79 20.41
CA GLN A 227 35.50 -14.11 20.99
C GLN A 227 35.20 -14.86 22.29
N PRO A 228 35.64 -16.12 22.44
CA PRO A 228 35.54 -16.79 23.72
C PRO A 228 36.37 -15.99 24.75
N PRO A 229 35.90 -15.89 26.00
CA PRO A 229 36.63 -15.17 27.03
C PRO A 229 38.01 -15.80 27.20
N THR A 230 39.04 -14.98 27.03
CA THR A 230 40.41 -15.32 27.35
C THR A 230 40.50 -15.40 28.87
N GLY A 231 40.63 -16.61 29.41
CA GLY A 231 40.92 -16.81 30.83
C GLY A 231 40.13 -17.92 31.50
N ALA A 232 40.52 -19.17 31.27
CA ALA A 232 40.47 -20.21 32.27
C ALA A 232 41.60 -21.19 31.96
N SER A 233 42.73 -20.96 32.63
CA SER A 233 43.84 -21.89 32.72
C SER A 233 43.40 -23.14 33.47
N GLU A 234 43.92 -24.27 32.97
CA GLU A 234 44.09 -25.59 33.57
C GLU A 234 44.00 -25.64 35.09
N ASP A 235 43.23 -26.62 35.60
CA ASP A 235 43.76 -27.63 36.53
C ASP A 235 42.72 -28.76 36.67
N GLU A 236 43.08 -29.93 36.15
CA GLU A 236 42.40 -31.21 36.38
C GLU A 236 42.88 -31.77 37.73
N ASP A 237 41.98 -31.86 38.72
CA ASP A 237 42.20 -32.70 39.90
C ASP A 237 41.31 -33.94 39.84
N LEU A 238 41.97 -35.07 39.55
CA LEU A 238 41.47 -36.43 39.63
C LEU A 238 41.37 -36.87 41.10
N GLU A 239 40.16 -37.05 41.62
CA GLU A 239 39.94 -37.86 42.84
C GLU A 239 39.45 -39.26 42.48
N ILE A 240 40.37 -40.22 42.61
CA ILE A 240 40.09 -41.66 42.65
C ILE A 240 39.70 -42.00 44.09
N VAL A 241 38.45 -42.44 44.30
CA VAL A 241 38.04 -43.10 45.56
C VAL A 241 37.82 -44.58 45.27
N SER A 242 38.72 -45.41 45.80
CA SER A 242 38.51 -46.85 45.92
C SER A 242 37.69 -47.13 47.18
N GLU A 243 36.70 -48.01 47.11
CA GLU A 243 36.47 -48.96 48.19
C GLU A 243 35.72 -50.20 47.69
N GLN A 244 36.23 -51.35 48.15
CA GLN A 244 35.77 -52.69 47.87
C GLN A 244 34.57 -53.05 48.75
N LEU A 245 33.60 -53.76 48.18
CA LEU A 245 33.02 -54.99 48.72
C LEU A 245 32.44 -55.83 47.58
#